data_AF-A0A1V0ABN3-F1
#
_entry.id   AF-A0A1V0ABN3-F1
#
_cell.length_a   1.000
_cell.length_b   1.000
_cell.length_c   1.000
_cell.angle_alpha   90.00
_cell.angle_beta   90.00
_cell.angle_gamma   90.00
#
_symmetry.space_group_name_H-M   'P 1'
#
loop_
_entity.id
_entity.type
_entity.pdbx_description
1 polymer ?
#
loop_
_entity_poly.entity_id
_entity_poly.type
_entity_poly.pdbx_seq_one_letter_code
_entity_poly.pdbx_strand_id
1 'polypeptide(L)' 'MNLDELYTADEAATETGFSRWAIYNWVRRGVLRPVPGAKRGHSSLFRLEDVFNAEKTRDHTRRKRASRC' A
#
# COMPACT_ATOMS: atom_id res chain seq x y z
N MET A 1 -13.49 -3.86 -11.47
CA MET A 1 -12.85 -3.52 -10.19
C MET A 1 -13.03 -2.03 -9.97
N ASN A 2 -13.73 -1.62 -8.90
CA ASN A 2 -13.88 -0.22 -8.54
C ASN A 2 -12.65 0.21 -7.73
N LEU A 3 -11.91 1.21 -8.22
CA LEU A 3 -10.67 1.69 -7.59
C LEU A 3 -10.91 2.78 -6.53
N ASP A 4 -12.12 3.35 -6.51
CA ASP A 4 -12.58 4.33 -5.51
C ASP A 4 -13.02 3.70 -4.19
N GLU A 5 -13.08 2.37 -4.14
CA GLU A 5 -13.50 1.65 -2.94
C GLU A 5 -12.36 1.59 -1.91
N LEU A 6 -12.74 1.71 -0.64
CA LEU A 6 -11.83 1.82 0.48
C LEU A 6 -11.70 0.46 1.16
N TYR A 7 -10.48 -0.07 1.18
CA TYR A 7 -10.17 -1.39 1.70
C TYR A 7 -9.33 -1.29 2.96
N THR A 8 -9.57 -2.15 3.93
CA THR A 8 -8.64 -2.38 5.03
C THR A 8 -7.35 -3.02 4.51
N ALA A 9 -6.27 -3.00 5.30
CA ALA A 9 -5.03 -3.67 4.92
C ALA A 9 -5.19 -5.18 4.68
N ASP A 10 -6.20 -5.82 5.28
CA ASP A 10 -6.48 -7.25 5.12
C ASP A 10 -7.23 -7.54 3.83
N GLU A 11 -8.27 -6.74 3.54
CA GLU A 11 -9.01 -6.82 2.27
C GLU A 11 -8.10 -6.44 1.09
N ALA A 12 -7.32 -5.36 1.22
CA ALA A 12 -6.37 -4.96 0.19
C ALA A 12 -5.31 -6.03 -0.08
N ALA A 13 -4.84 -6.73 0.95
CA ALA A 13 -3.92 -7.85 0.79
C ALA A 13 -4.54 -9.00 -0.03
N THR A 14 -5.81 -9.29 0.21
CA THR A 14 -6.57 -10.32 -0.51
C THR A 14 -6.77 -9.92 -1.98
N GLU A 15 -7.16 -8.67 -2.23
CA GLU A 15 -7.46 -8.15 -3.56
C GLU A 15 -6.19 -7.97 -4.43
N THR A 16 -5.10 -7.50 -3.85
CA THR A 16 -3.85 -7.27 -4.62
C THR A 16 -2.91 -8.48 -4.63
N GLY A 17 -3.16 -9.49 -3.80
CA GLY A 17 -2.25 -10.61 -3.58
C GLY A 17 -0.96 -10.24 -2.81
N PHE A 18 -0.88 -9.04 -2.23
CA PHE A 18 0.25 -8.67 -1.38
C PHE A 18 0.06 -9.19 0.03
N SER A 19 1.14 -9.44 0.76
CA SER A 19 1.01 -9.77 2.18
C SER A 19 0.57 -8.54 2.98
N ARG A 20 -0.30 -8.76 3.97
CA ARG A 20 -0.70 -7.72 4.92
C ARG A 20 0.49 -7.04 5.59
N TRP A 21 1.55 -7.80 5.86
CA TRP A 21 2.82 -7.27 6.37
C TRP A 21 3.48 -6.28 5.40
N ALA A 22 3.46 -6.53 4.08
CA ALA A 22 4.01 -5.62 3.10
C ALA A 22 3.29 -4.27 3.12
N ILE A 23 1.96 -4.28 3.20
CA ILE A 23 1.13 -3.08 3.30
C ILE A 23 1.46 -2.30 4.58
N TYR A 24 1.51 -2.95 5.74
CA TYR A 24 1.91 -2.29 6.99
C TYR A 24 3.33 -1.72 6.94
N ASN A 25 4.26 -2.45 6.33
CA ASN A 25 5.63 -1.99 6.17
C ASN A 25 5.70 -0.75 5.26
N TRP A 26 4.90 -0.69 4.19
CA TRP A 26 4.82 0.49 3.34
C TRP A 26 4.25 1.70 4.08
N VAL A 27 3.24 1.50 4.92
CA VAL A 27 2.70 2.57 5.78
C VAL A 27 3.75 3.06 6.77
N ARG A 28 4.42 2.14 7.45
CA ARG A 28 5.49 2.46 8.42
C ARG A 28 6.65 3.23 7.78
N ARG A 29 6.99 2.90 6.53
CA ARG A 29 8.05 3.58 5.76
C ARG A 29 7.57 4.87 5.10
N GLY A 30 6.29 5.23 5.23
CA GLY A 30 5.69 6.42 4.64
C GLY A 30 5.52 6.37 3.12
N VAL A 31 5.66 5.17 2.52
CA VAL A 31 5.50 4.94 1.07
C VAL A 31 4.03 4.79 0.71
N LEU A 32 3.24 4.18 1.61
CA LEU A 32 1.78 4.12 1.51
C LEU A 32 1.18 5.02 2.59
N ARG A 33 0.14 5.78 2.24
CA ARG A 33 -0.58 6.61 3.22
C ARG A 33 -2.03 6.13 3.32
N PRO A 34 -2.56 5.91 4.52
CA PRO A 34 -3.98 5.65 4.69
C PRO A 34 -4.79 6.89 4.28
N VAL A 35 -6.03 6.66 3.86
CA VAL A 35 -6.94 7.75 3.51
C VAL A 35 -7.32 8.50 4.80
N PRO A 36 -7.10 9.82 4.87
CA PRO A 36 -7.38 10.60 6.06
C PRO A 36 -8.89 10.61 6.35
N GLY A 37 -9.26 10.42 7.63
CA GLY A 37 -10.66 10.36 8.06
C GLY A 37 -11.38 9.05 7.73
N ALA A 38 -10.81 8.19 6.88
CA ALA A 38 -11.38 6.89 6.54
C ALA A 38 -10.81 5.79 7.44
N LYS A 39 -11.59 5.41 8.46
CA LYS A 39 -11.29 4.30 9.36
C LYS A 39 -12.50 3.40 9.51
N ARG A 40 -12.27 2.09 9.55
CA ARG A 40 -13.30 1.09 9.87
C ARG A 40 -12.94 0.47 11.21
N GLY A 41 -13.53 0.99 12.29
CA GLY A 41 -13.13 0.68 13.66
C GLY A 41 -11.68 1.10 13.94
N HIS A 42 -10.84 0.15 14.34
CA HIS A 42 -9.42 0.37 14.60
C HIS A 42 -8.53 0.27 13.35
N SER A 43 -9.10 -0.13 12.20
CA SER A 43 -8.36 -0.33 10.96
C SER A 43 -8.39 0.93 10.10
N SER A 44 -7.21 1.35 9.63
CA SER A 44 -7.10 2.39 8.60
C SER A 44 -7.52 1.83 7.23
N LEU A 45 -8.10 2.69 6.40
CA LEU A 45 -8.53 2.33 5.06
C LEU A 45 -7.54 2.87 4.01
N PHE A 46 -7.44 2.13 2.91
CA PHE A 46 -6.49 2.34 1.82
C PHE A 46 -7.23 2.20 0.50
N ARG A 47 -6.80 2.95 -0.51
CA ARG A 47 -7.22 2.73 -1.89
C ARG A 47 -6.30 1.71 -2.53
N LEU A 48 -6.84 0.84 -3.38
CA LEU A 48 -6.02 -0.11 -4.12
C LEU A 48 -5.01 0.60 -5.04
N GLU A 49 -5.38 1.74 -5.62
CA GLU A 49 -4.45 2.55 -6.44
C GLU A 49 -3.18 2.93 -5.68
N ASP A 50 -3.31 3.33 -4.41
CA ASP A 50 -2.18 3.74 -3.58
C ASP A 50 -1.30 2.54 -3.21
N VAL A 51 -1.92 1.37 -3.00
CA VAL A 51 -1.22 0.12 -2.71
C VAL A 51 -0.35 -0.29 -3.91
N PHE A 52 -0.89 -0.22 -5.14
CA PHE A 52 -0.10 -0.48 -6.35
C PHE A 52 0.98 0.59 -6.60
N ASN A 53 0.68 1.86 -6.34
CA ASN A 53 1.67 2.93 -6.46
C ASN A 53 2.81 2.79 -5.44
N ALA A 54 2.51 2.30 -4.23
CA ALA A 54 3.51 2.00 -3.22
C ALA A 54 4.47 0.89 -3.66
N GLU A 55 3.95 -0.15 -4.31
CA GLU A 55 4.78 -1.20 -4.90
C GLU A 55 5.70 -0.64 -6.00
N LYS A 56 5.17 0.13 -6.95
CA LYS A 56 5.96 0.76 -8.03
C LYS A 56 7.07 1.64 -7.47
N THR A 57 6.75 2.46 -6.47
CA THR A 57 7.73 3.33 -5.79
C THR A 57 8.86 2.52 -5.15
N ARG A 58 8.53 1.35 -4.57
CA ARG A 58 9.52 0.42 -4.03
C ARG A 58 10.43 -0.16 -5.11
N ASP A 59 9.85 -0.56 -6.24
CA ASP A 59 10.64 -1.11 -7.34
C ASP A 59 11.57 -0.05 -7.96
N HIS A 60 11.10 1.19 -8.12
CA HIS A 60 11.94 2.30 -8.55
C HIS A 60 13.09 2.59 -7.59
N THR A 61 12.84 2.61 -6.27
CA THR A 61 13.91 2.81 -5.28
C THR A 61 14.90 1.64 -5.23
N ARG A 62 14.43 0.39 -5.41
CA ARG A 62 15.30 -0.78 -5.54
C ARG A 62 16.18 -0.69 -6.78
N ARG A 63 15.61 -0.35 -7.94
CA ARG A 63 16.36 -0.17 -9.19
C ARG A 63 17.42 0.92 -9.08
N LYS A 64 17.11 2.06 -8.45
CA LYS A 64 18.09 3.13 -8.19
C LYS A 64 19.26 2.70 -7.30
N ARG A 65 19.05 1.77 -6.37
CA ARG A 65 20.14 1.21 -5.56
C ARG A 65 21.01 0.24 -6.36
N ALA A 66 20.40 -0.61 -7.18
CA ALA A 66 21.12 -1.57 -8.01
C ALA A 66 21.99 -0.91 -9.10
N SER A 67 21.60 0.27 -9.58
CA SER A 67 22.35 1.04 -10.59
C SER A 67 23.47 1.92 -10.01
N ARG A 68 23.63 1.95 -8.68
CA ARG A 68 24.74 2.65 -7.99
C ARG A 68 25.93 1.72 -7.68
N CYS A 69 25.85 0.46 -8.05
CA CYS A 69 26.89 -0.56 -7.88
C CYS A 69 27.71 -0.73 -9.15
#